data_AF-A0A934BJG6-F1
#
_entry.id   AF-A0A934BJG6-F1
#
_cell.length_a   1.000
_cell.length_b   1.000
_cell.length_c   1.000
_cell.angle_alpha   90.00
_cell.angle_beta   90.00
_cell.angle_gamma   90.00
#
_symmetry.space_group_name_H-M   'P 1'
#
loop_
_entity.id
_entity.type
_entity.pdbx_description
1 polymer ?
#
loop_
_entity_poly.entity_id
_entity_poly.type
_entity_poly.pdbx_seq_one_letter_code
_entity_poly.pdbx_strand_id
1 'polypeptide(L)'
;MENESIFEKFTNKYQISKTLRFELKPIGKDGKPLAAEDAARLLGNILENDRKIKDAYIALKPVMDHIHEQVINRSLTSDEAKQIDFSKYFEKYKLKKEKENTITSEEKSLREAVVKTFDVGTQPLKEKAGEDNKGKPVLKKEGVKCLTEAGILKYIKNNIRKLTDDENERKELETHLKTFEKFFTYFSGYNQNRENYYKKEEKATAVATRIIHDNLPKFCDNCIQFLEGKVQKKKKKSQDNAKVTFSRKDEYLNAYQYLKDANRTTHIKDAETNKMIEASPIEEKMFEIARFSECLSQSGIEEYNRIIGHYNLLINLYNQARRVEKDFRKLLPFKTLYKQRRMYKPFTGSLTG
;
A
#
# COMPACT_ATOMS: atom_id res chain seq x y z
N MET A 1 21.65 55.21 22.07
CA MET A 1 20.88 53.99 22.39
C MET A 1 20.55 53.35 21.07
N GLU A 2 21.30 52.31 20.69
CA GLU A 2 21.06 51.58 19.45
C GLU A 2 19.72 50.83 19.58
N ASN A 3 18.88 50.96 18.56
CA ASN A 3 17.61 50.25 18.46
C ASN A 3 17.91 48.76 18.21
N GLU A 4 18.11 47.97 19.27
CA GLU A 4 18.13 46.51 19.16
C GLU A 4 16.81 46.03 18.58
N SER A 5 16.89 45.35 17.43
CA SER A 5 15.70 44.83 16.75
C SER A 5 15.10 43.70 17.58
N ILE A 6 13.79 43.75 17.82
CA ILE A 6 13.04 42.69 18.52
C ILE A 6 13.26 41.32 17.85
N PHE A 7 13.63 41.29 16.56
CA PHE A 7 13.90 40.09 15.78
C PHE A 7 15.26 39.43 16.09
N GLU A 8 16.23 40.13 16.69
CA GLU A 8 17.52 39.53 17.07
C GLU A 8 17.35 38.42 18.10
N LYS A 9 16.31 38.52 18.94
CA LYS A 9 15.93 37.48 19.88
C LYS A 9 15.45 36.19 19.20
N PHE A 10 15.22 36.18 17.88
CA PHE A 10 14.76 35.03 17.09
C PHE A 10 15.87 34.31 16.30
N THR A 11 17.14 34.48 16.68
CA THR A 11 18.24 33.65 16.16
C THR A 11 18.40 32.33 16.95
N ASN A 12 19.00 31.30 16.34
CA ASN A 12 19.35 30.01 16.96
C ASN A 12 18.20 29.25 17.64
N LYS A 13 16.96 29.37 17.13
CA LYS A 13 15.77 28.77 17.76
C LYS A 13 15.56 27.28 17.49
N TYR A 14 16.03 26.80 16.35
CA TYR A 14 15.89 25.40 15.97
C TYR A 14 16.97 25.02 14.96
N GLN A 15 17.28 23.73 14.92
CA GLN A 15 18.25 23.19 13.97
C GLN A 15 17.62 23.07 12.59
N ILE A 16 18.41 23.38 11.55
CA ILE A 16 18.01 23.23 10.15
C ILE A 16 19.09 22.42 9.44
N SER A 17 18.69 21.31 8.82
CA SER A 17 19.58 20.53 7.96
C SER A 17 19.71 21.22 6.60
N LYS A 18 20.94 21.57 6.20
CA LYS A 18 21.27 22.10 4.87
C LYS A 18 22.33 21.21 4.22
N THR A 19 22.13 20.87 2.95
CA THR A 19 23.10 20.09 2.17
C THR A 19 23.81 21.02 1.19
N LEU A 20 25.10 21.27 1.41
CA LEU A 20 25.96 21.99 0.48
C LEU A 20 26.52 21.02 -0.56
N ARG A 21 26.72 21.48 -1.80
CA ARG A 21 27.27 20.69 -2.89
C ARG A 21 28.42 21.46 -3.52
N PHE A 22 29.54 20.79 -3.72
CA PHE A 22 30.77 21.37 -4.25
C PHE A 22 31.34 20.47 -5.35
N GLU A 23 32.11 21.08 -6.24
CA GLU A 23 32.94 20.35 -7.20
C GLU A 23 34.15 19.73 -6.48
N LEU A 24 34.51 18.49 -6.82
CA LEU A 24 35.71 17.82 -6.33
C LEU A 24 36.80 17.85 -7.40
N LYS A 25 37.90 18.57 -7.12
CA LYS A 25 39.06 18.65 -8.02
C LYS A 25 40.11 17.61 -7.64
N PRO A 26 40.57 16.76 -8.57
CA PRO A 26 41.51 15.69 -8.27
C PRO A 26 42.92 16.25 -8.03
N ILE A 27 43.49 15.90 -6.87
CA ILE A 27 44.82 16.32 -6.41
C ILE A 27 45.72 15.09 -6.30
N GLY A 28 46.97 15.21 -6.75
CA GLY A 28 48.00 14.19 -6.65
C GLY A 28 48.49 13.98 -5.21
N LYS A 29 49.31 12.94 -5.00
CA LYS A 29 49.89 12.66 -3.68
C LYS A 29 50.83 13.78 -3.17
N ASP A 30 51.32 14.60 -4.09
CA ASP A 30 52.18 15.76 -3.86
C ASP A 30 51.40 17.04 -3.54
N GLY A 31 50.07 16.98 -3.44
CA GLY A 31 49.22 18.13 -3.13
C GLY A 31 48.97 19.06 -4.32
N LYS A 32 49.44 18.72 -5.53
CA LYS A 32 49.23 19.52 -6.75
C LYS A 32 48.09 18.94 -7.59
N PRO A 33 47.39 19.76 -8.40
CA PRO A 33 46.40 19.25 -9.36
C PRO A 33 47.00 18.19 -10.27
N LEU A 34 46.27 17.09 -10.45
CA LEU A 34 46.66 16.06 -11.42
C LEU A 34 46.62 16.64 -12.84
N ALA A 35 47.52 16.17 -13.70
CA ALA A 35 47.41 16.43 -15.13
C ALA A 35 46.06 15.93 -15.65
N ALA A 36 45.49 16.61 -16.65
CA ALA A 36 44.13 16.34 -17.13
C ALA A 36 43.93 14.87 -17.56
N GLU A 37 44.93 14.27 -18.20
CA GLU A 37 44.91 12.88 -18.65
C GLU A 37 44.91 11.88 -17.48
N ASP A 38 45.75 12.11 -16.47
CA ASP A 38 45.82 11.26 -15.28
C ASP A 38 44.55 11.37 -14.42
N ALA A 39 44.03 12.59 -14.28
CA ALA A 39 42.75 12.84 -13.63
C ALA A 39 41.60 12.12 -14.35
N ALA A 40 41.55 12.20 -15.68
CA ALA A 40 40.53 11.54 -16.50
C ALA A 40 40.61 10.01 -16.39
N ARG A 41 41.82 9.44 -16.41
CA ARG A 41 42.04 8.00 -16.25
C ARG A 41 41.63 7.51 -14.85
N LEU A 42 42.01 8.25 -13.80
CA LEU A 42 41.64 7.94 -12.42
C LEU A 42 40.11 7.95 -12.25
N LEU A 43 39.47 9.02 -12.72
CA LEU A 43 38.01 9.17 -12.68
C LEU A 43 37.32 8.09 -13.51
N GLY A 44 37.82 7.77 -14.71
CA GLY A 44 37.28 6.71 -15.56
C GLY A 44 37.23 5.37 -14.85
N ASN A 45 38.35 4.94 -14.25
CA ASN A 45 38.43 3.67 -13.52
C ASN A 45 37.50 3.62 -12.29
N ILE A 46 37.39 4.72 -11.54
CA ILE A 46 36.48 4.82 -10.38
C ILE A 46 35.03 4.75 -10.87
N LEU A 47 34.68 5.55 -11.88
CA LEU A 47 33.32 5.62 -12.43
C LEU A 47 32.86 4.29 -13.02
N GLU A 48 33.75 3.52 -13.66
CA GLU A 48 33.40 2.19 -14.18
C GLU A 48 33.06 1.21 -13.06
N ASN A 49 33.83 1.20 -11.97
CA ASN A 49 33.56 0.33 -10.83
C ASN A 49 32.28 0.76 -10.09
N ASP A 50 32.07 2.07 -9.90
CA ASP A 50 30.86 2.62 -9.29
C ASP A 50 29.63 2.33 -10.16
N ARG A 51 29.75 2.40 -11.49
CA ARG A 51 28.68 2.02 -12.43
C ARG A 51 28.30 0.56 -12.27
N LYS A 52 29.26 -0.37 -12.24
CA LYS A 52 28.99 -1.80 -12.03
C LYS A 52 28.23 -2.06 -10.73
N ILE A 53 28.61 -1.40 -9.64
CA ILE A 53 27.90 -1.52 -8.36
C ILE A 53 26.49 -0.93 -8.47
N LYS A 54 26.35 0.26 -9.07
CA LYS A 54 25.06 0.91 -9.25
C LYS A 54 24.11 0.08 -10.12
N ASP A 55 24.60 -0.50 -11.20
CA ASP A 55 23.82 -1.34 -12.11
C ASP A 55 23.35 -2.61 -11.40
N ALA A 56 24.24 -3.27 -10.65
CA ALA A 56 23.87 -4.39 -9.79
C ALA A 56 22.82 -4.02 -8.73
N TYR A 57 22.95 -2.84 -8.11
CA TYR A 57 21.96 -2.32 -7.17
C TYR A 57 20.58 -2.12 -7.83
N ILE A 58 20.55 -1.52 -9.02
CA ILE A 58 19.32 -1.28 -9.78
C ILE A 58 18.66 -2.60 -10.18
N ALA A 59 19.43 -3.61 -10.59
CA ALA A 59 18.93 -4.92 -10.99
C ALA A 59 18.41 -5.76 -9.81
N LEU A 60 19.10 -5.73 -8.67
CA LEU A 60 18.74 -6.53 -7.50
C LEU A 60 17.54 -5.96 -6.72
N LYS A 61 17.33 -4.65 -6.77
CA LYS A 61 16.24 -3.98 -6.03
C LYS A 61 14.84 -4.50 -6.40
N PRO A 62 14.44 -4.62 -7.68
CA PRO A 62 13.16 -5.24 -8.08
C PRO A 62 12.99 -6.67 -7.57
N VAL A 63 14.06 -7.47 -7.56
CA VAL A 63 14.04 -8.85 -7.06
C VAL A 63 13.75 -8.87 -5.56
N MET A 64 14.42 -8.00 -4.80
CA MET A 64 14.15 -7.84 -3.37
C MET A 64 12.74 -7.30 -3.10
N ASP A 65 12.28 -6.33 -3.90
CA ASP A 65 10.93 -5.77 -3.82
C ASP A 65 9.87 -6.85 -4.04
N HIS A 66 10.10 -7.77 -4.99
CA HIS A 66 9.22 -8.90 -5.24
C HIS A 66 9.15 -9.85 -4.03
N ILE A 67 10.28 -10.14 -3.38
CA ILE A 67 10.31 -10.99 -2.17
C ILE A 67 9.49 -10.36 -1.04
N HIS A 68 9.67 -9.06 -0.80
CA HIS A 68 8.88 -8.34 0.19
C HIS A 68 7.38 -8.34 -0.15
N GLU A 69 7.02 -8.18 -1.43
CA GLU A 69 5.63 -8.25 -1.88
C GLU A 69 5.03 -9.64 -1.66
N GLN A 70 5.77 -10.72 -1.94
CA GLN A 70 5.33 -12.09 -1.63
C GLN A 70 5.05 -12.27 -0.14
N VAL A 71 5.93 -11.77 0.73
CA VAL A 71 5.73 -11.85 2.19
C VAL A 71 4.48 -11.08 2.59
N ILE A 72 4.33 -9.83 2.15
CA ILE A 72 3.15 -9.01 2.47
C ILE A 72 1.87 -9.69 2.00
N ASN A 73 1.83 -10.18 0.75
CA ASN A 73 0.63 -10.82 0.23
C ASN A 73 0.29 -12.09 1.02
N ARG A 74 1.25 -12.97 1.28
CA ARG A 74 1.03 -14.18 2.10
C ARG A 74 0.53 -13.83 3.50
N SER A 75 1.12 -12.82 4.13
CA SER A 75 0.72 -12.35 5.45
C SER A 75 -0.69 -11.76 5.50
N LEU A 76 -1.13 -11.08 4.45
CA LEU A 76 -2.44 -10.43 4.41
C LEU A 76 -3.55 -11.36 3.89
N THR A 77 -3.19 -12.53 3.36
CA THR A 77 -4.13 -13.58 2.95
C THR A 77 -4.09 -14.81 3.87
N SER A 78 -3.27 -14.79 4.93
CA SER A 78 -3.15 -15.90 5.88
C SER A 78 -4.42 -16.05 6.72
N ASP A 79 -4.58 -17.20 7.36
CA ASP A 79 -5.74 -17.44 8.20
C ASP A 79 -5.74 -16.51 9.42
N GLU A 80 -4.57 -16.19 9.99
CA GLU A 80 -4.43 -15.20 11.05
C GLU A 80 -4.93 -13.82 10.64
N ALA A 81 -4.72 -13.42 9.38
CA ALA A 81 -5.24 -12.16 8.84
C ALA A 81 -6.77 -12.18 8.70
N LYS A 82 -7.33 -13.32 8.27
CA LYS A 82 -8.79 -13.51 8.16
C LYS A 82 -9.51 -13.46 9.50
N GLN A 83 -8.83 -13.89 10.57
CA GLN A 83 -9.35 -13.89 11.94
C GLN A 83 -9.27 -12.54 12.66
N ILE A 84 -8.73 -11.48 12.01
CA ILE A 84 -8.71 -10.15 12.63
C ILE A 84 -10.14 -9.62 12.76
N ASP A 85 -10.60 -9.42 13.99
CA ASP A 85 -11.93 -8.88 14.27
C ASP A 85 -11.94 -7.34 14.22
N PHE A 86 -12.76 -6.79 13.34
CA PHE A 86 -12.97 -5.36 13.16
C PHE A 86 -14.26 -4.84 13.82
N SER A 87 -15.08 -5.73 14.42
CA SER A 87 -16.40 -5.41 14.95
C SER A 87 -16.35 -4.35 16.04
N LYS A 88 -15.42 -4.48 17.00
CA LYS A 88 -15.25 -3.50 18.08
C LYS A 88 -14.91 -2.10 17.55
N TYR A 89 -14.06 -2.01 16.53
CA TYR A 89 -13.75 -0.73 15.88
C TYR A 89 -14.98 -0.18 15.18
N PHE A 90 -15.71 -1.02 14.44
CA PHE A 90 -16.88 -0.60 13.68
C PHE A 90 -18.00 -0.04 14.56
N GLU A 91 -18.31 -0.70 15.68
CA GLU A 91 -19.31 -0.21 16.63
C GLU A 91 -18.92 1.15 17.21
N LYS A 92 -17.65 1.34 17.57
CA LYS A 92 -17.16 2.65 18.00
C LYS A 92 -17.18 3.68 16.87
N TYR A 93 -16.87 3.28 15.65
CA TYR A 93 -16.87 4.14 14.47
C TYR A 93 -18.28 4.65 14.13
N LYS A 94 -19.32 3.83 14.29
CA LYS A 94 -20.73 4.28 14.17
C LYS A 94 -21.09 5.36 15.19
N LEU A 95 -20.58 5.22 16.41
CA LEU A 95 -20.81 6.14 17.53
C LEU A 95 -19.94 7.41 17.47
N LYS A 96 -19.05 7.55 16.48
CA LYS A 96 -17.97 8.56 16.37
C LYS A 96 -18.44 10.01 16.17
N LYS A 97 -19.62 10.37 16.69
CA LYS A 97 -20.03 11.78 16.82
C LYS A 97 -19.48 12.50 18.04
N GLU A 98 -18.93 11.84 19.08
CA GLU A 98 -18.66 12.58 20.34
C GLU A 98 -17.35 12.33 21.14
N LYS A 99 -16.52 11.29 20.92
CA LYS A 99 -15.30 11.09 21.76
C LYS A 99 -14.07 10.57 20.99
N GLU A 100 -13.07 11.44 20.83
CA GLU A 100 -11.86 11.25 20.01
C GLU A 100 -10.84 10.26 20.60
N ASN A 101 -10.74 10.15 21.92
CA ASN A 101 -9.69 9.38 22.61
C ASN A 101 -9.86 7.85 22.59
N THR A 102 -11.05 7.31 22.33
CA THR A 102 -11.27 5.86 22.47
C THR A 102 -10.79 5.10 21.25
N ILE A 103 -11.06 5.58 20.04
CA ILE A 103 -10.85 4.84 18.79
C ILE A 103 -9.37 4.71 18.42
N THR A 104 -8.54 5.65 18.85
CA THR A 104 -7.08 5.58 18.65
C THR A 104 -6.46 4.33 19.29
N SER A 105 -7.03 3.85 20.40
CA SER A 105 -6.59 2.61 21.08
C SER A 105 -6.93 1.36 20.26
N GLU A 106 -8.13 1.29 19.66
CA GLU A 106 -8.51 0.21 18.74
C GLU A 106 -7.66 0.22 17.48
N GLU A 107 -7.43 1.39 16.88
CA GLU A 107 -6.59 1.52 15.69
C GLU A 107 -5.17 1.00 15.97
N LYS A 108 -4.60 1.30 17.14
CA LYS A 108 -3.30 0.77 17.56
C LYS A 108 -3.32 -0.76 17.69
N SER A 109 -4.32 -1.32 18.39
CA SER A 109 -4.46 -2.76 18.58
C SER A 109 -4.60 -3.51 17.24
N LEU A 110 -5.39 -2.96 16.32
CA LEU A 110 -5.55 -3.55 14.99
C LEU A 110 -4.27 -3.47 14.16
N ARG A 111 -3.52 -2.36 14.23
CA ARG A 111 -2.20 -2.28 13.58
C ARG A 111 -1.24 -3.33 14.12
N GLU A 112 -1.22 -3.56 15.44
CA GLU A 112 -0.40 -4.59 16.05
C GLU A 112 -0.83 -6.00 15.61
N ALA A 113 -2.13 -6.27 15.47
CA ALA A 113 -2.65 -7.54 14.93
C ALA A 113 -2.17 -7.77 13.49
N VAL A 114 -2.28 -6.76 12.62
CA VAL A 114 -1.78 -6.83 11.23
C VAL A 114 -0.27 -7.07 11.20
N VAL A 115 0.52 -6.40 12.06
CA VAL A 115 1.97 -6.58 12.08
C VAL A 115 2.38 -8.00 12.47
N LYS A 116 1.63 -8.67 13.35
CA LYS A 116 1.90 -10.06 13.74
C LYS A 116 1.75 -11.05 12.57
N THR A 117 0.88 -10.76 11.60
CA THR A 117 0.73 -11.65 10.44
C THR A 117 1.96 -11.65 9.53
N PHE A 118 2.84 -10.66 9.65
CA PHE A 118 4.11 -10.64 8.92
C PHE A 118 5.05 -11.77 9.34
N ASP A 119 4.98 -12.23 10.59
CA ASP A 119 5.80 -13.35 11.04
C ASP A 119 5.40 -14.63 10.27
N VAL A 120 4.10 -14.87 10.09
CA VAL A 120 3.56 -15.99 9.31
C VAL A 120 4.03 -15.95 7.86
N GLY A 121 3.95 -14.79 7.19
CA GLY A 121 4.40 -14.67 5.80
C GLY A 121 5.90 -14.87 5.60
N THR A 122 6.70 -14.68 6.65
CA THR A 122 8.16 -14.91 6.60
C THR A 122 8.58 -16.36 6.85
N GLN A 123 7.74 -17.19 7.49
CA GLN A 123 8.08 -18.59 7.78
C GLN A 123 8.43 -19.39 6.51
N PRO A 124 7.62 -19.40 5.43
CA PRO A 124 7.95 -20.14 4.21
C PRO A 124 9.21 -19.64 3.52
N LEU A 125 9.56 -18.36 3.72
CA LEU A 125 10.80 -17.79 3.18
C LEU A 125 12.02 -18.38 3.91
N LYS A 126 11.97 -18.44 5.24
CA LYS A 126 13.02 -19.03 6.07
C LYS A 126 13.22 -20.50 5.80
N GLU A 127 12.14 -21.27 5.72
CA GLU A 127 12.18 -22.69 5.36
C GLU A 127 12.85 -22.91 4.00
N LYS A 128 12.48 -22.12 2.99
CA LYS A 128 13.09 -22.17 1.65
C LYS A 128 14.53 -21.67 1.61
N ALA A 129 14.94 -20.85 2.56
CA ALA A 129 16.32 -20.37 2.65
C ALA A 129 17.24 -21.48 3.16
N GLY A 130 16.76 -22.30 4.10
CA GLY A 130 17.50 -23.42 4.67
C GLY A 130 18.80 -22.99 5.35
N GLU A 131 19.77 -23.89 5.35
CA GLU A 131 21.08 -23.71 5.97
C GLU A 131 22.19 -23.56 4.93
N ASP A 132 23.28 -22.91 5.33
CA ASP A 132 24.50 -22.85 4.56
C ASP A 132 25.33 -24.13 4.70
N ASN A 133 26.42 -24.24 3.94
CA ASN A 133 27.32 -25.41 3.94
C ASN A 133 27.95 -25.71 5.32
N LYS A 134 27.78 -24.83 6.32
CA LYS A 134 28.26 -25.00 7.70
C LYS A 134 27.12 -25.29 8.68
N GLY A 135 25.92 -25.63 8.19
CA GLY A 135 24.74 -25.90 9.00
C GLY A 135 24.18 -24.65 9.71
N LYS A 136 24.49 -23.43 9.22
CA LYS A 136 23.95 -22.19 9.80
C LYS A 136 22.79 -21.68 8.97
N PRO A 137 21.69 -21.19 9.57
CA PRO A 137 20.59 -20.61 8.81
C PRO A 137 21.06 -19.51 7.85
N VAL A 138 20.63 -19.60 6.58
CA VAL A 138 20.92 -18.58 5.56
C VAL A 138 20.31 -17.24 5.97
N LEU A 139 19.07 -17.29 6.47
CA LEU A 139 18.37 -16.17 7.08
C LEU A 139 18.37 -16.31 8.60
N LYS A 140 19.05 -15.40 9.29
CA LYS A 140 19.35 -15.49 10.73
C LYS A 140 18.37 -14.70 11.58
N LYS A 141 17.97 -13.52 11.12
CA LYS A 141 17.05 -12.66 11.89
C LYS A 141 15.63 -13.21 11.86
N GLU A 142 14.86 -12.94 12.91
CA GLU A 142 13.45 -13.32 13.00
C GLU A 142 12.51 -12.33 12.33
N GLY A 143 11.34 -12.82 11.92
CA GLY A 143 10.28 -12.05 11.28
C GLY A 143 10.76 -11.28 10.06
N VAL A 144 10.17 -10.10 9.84
CA VAL A 144 10.49 -9.22 8.68
C VAL A 144 11.94 -8.74 8.62
N LYS A 145 12.70 -8.82 9.73
CA LYS A 145 14.10 -8.40 9.76
C LYS A 145 15.00 -9.31 8.92
N CYS A 146 14.57 -10.53 8.61
CA CYS A 146 15.29 -11.42 7.69
C CYS A 146 15.32 -10.87 6.26
N LEU A 147 14.39 -9.99 5.90
CA LEU A 147 14.30 -9.42 4.55
C LEU A 147 15.36 -8.34 4.30
N THR A 148 15.90 -7.74 5.36
CA THR A 148 16.86 -6.63 5.30
C THR A 148 18.25 -7.00 5.80
N GLU A 149 18.55 -8.31 5.90
CA GLU A 149 19.89 -8.81 6.24
C GLU A 149 20.65 -9.32 5.03
N ALA A 150 21.98 -9.40 5.12
CA ALA A 150 22.85 -9.81 4.01
C ALA A 150 22.55 -11.23 3.48
N GLY A 151 21.97 -12.10 4.33
CA GLY A 151 21.52 -13.45 3.96
C GLY A 151 20.51 -13.46 2.82
N ILE A 152 19.77 -12.37 2.59
CA ILE A 152 18.80 -12.27 1.49
C ILE A 152 19.46 -12.44 0.11
N LEU A 153 20.71 -11.98 -0.06
CA LEU A 153 21.44 -12.18 -1.32
C LEU A 153 21.77 -13.65 -1.57
N LYS A 154 22.08 -14.39 -0.50
CA LYS A 154 22.29 -15.85 -0.58
C LYS A 154 20.97 -16.58 -0.86
N TYR A 155 19.88 -16.15 -0.24
CA TYR A 155 18.55 -16.68 -0.55
C TYR A 155 18.21 -16.52 -2.05
N ILE A 156 18.42 -15.32 -2.60
CA ILE A 156 18.21 -15.04 -4.03
C ILE A 156 19.09 -15.95 -4.89
N LYS A 157 20.39 -16.05 -4.57
CA LYS A 157 21.32 -16.93 -5.29
C LYS A 157 20.88 -18.39 -5.31
N ASN A 158 20.43 -18.92 -4.16
CA ASN A 158 20.01 -20.32 -4.04
C ASN A 158 18.66 -20.60 -4.72
N ASN A 159 17.82 -19.58 -4.89
CA ASN A 159 16.47 -19.72 -5.46
C ASN A 159 16.33 -19.05 -6.83
N ILE A 160 17.44 -18.74 -7.51
CA ILE A 160 17.45 -17.94 -8.73
C ILE A 160 16.61 -18.56 -9.86
N ARG A 161 16.58 -19.89 -9.96
CA ARG A 161 15.77 -20.65 -10.93
C ARG A 161 14.26 -20.52 -10.72
N LYS A 162 13.81 -20.05 -9.54
CA LYS A 162 12.39 -19.78 -9.27
C LYS A 162 12.02 -18.32 -9.55
N LEU A 163 13.02 -17.47 -9.83
CA LEU A 163 12.84 -16.04 -10.06
C LEU A 163 12.79 -15.71 -11.55
N THR A 164 13.54 -16.43 -12.38
CA THR A 164 13.48 -16.34 -13.84
C THR A 164 13.83 -17.69 -14.46
N ASP A 165 13.09 -18.05 -15.52
CA ASP A 165 13.37 -19.20 -16.37
C ASP A 165 14.31 -18.83 -17.54
N ASP A 166 14.54 -17.53 -17.77
CA ASP A 166 15.45 -17.04 -18.80
C ASP A 166 16.91 -17.22 -18.38
N GLU A 167 17.69 -17.91 -19.22
CA GLU A 167 19.08 -18.24 -18.91
C GLU A 167 20.00 -17.01 -18.89
N ASN A 168 19.72 -16.00 -19.72
CA ASN A 168 20.51 -14.78 -19.80
C ASN A 168 20.26 -13.89 -18.59
N GLU A 169 19.00 -13.67 -18.22
CA GLU A 169 18.63 -12.93 -17.00
C GLU A 169 19.22 -13.60 -15.75
N ARG A 170 19.22 -14.94 -15.71
CA ARG A 170 19.85 -15.70 -14.61
C ARG A 170 21.35 -15.41 -14.52
N LYS A 171 22.08 -15.51 -15.63
CA LYS A 171 23.53 -15.24 -15.66
C LYS A 171 23.84 -13.79 -15.25
N GLU A 172 22.99 -12.85 -15.68
CA GLU A 172 23.11 -11.45 -15.31
C GLU A 172 22.91 -11.24 -13.81
N LEU A 173 21.83 -11.80 -13.23
CA LEU A 173 21.58 -11.74 -11.79
C LEU A 173 22.68 -12.40 -10.97
N GLU A 174 23.24 -13.53 -11.41
CA GLU A 174 24.41 -14.15 -10.75
C GLU A 174 25.64 -13.22 -10.74
N THR A 175 25.85 -12.48 -11.82
CA THR A 175 26.93 -11.50 -11.95
C THR A 175 26.70 -10.32 -10.99
N HIS A 176 25.48 -9.80 -10.93
CA HIS A 176 25.09 -8.73 -10.01
C HIS A 176 25.24 -9.18 -8.54
N LEU A 177 24.82 -10.39 -8.19
CA LEU A 177 24.96 -10.95 -6.84
C LEU A 177 26.43 -11.10 -6.43
N LYS A 178 27.31 -11.55 -7.34
CA LYS A 178 28.77 -11.65 -7.07
C LYS A 178 29.37 -10.26 -6.86
N THR A 179 28.99 -9.29 -7.69
CA THR A 179 29.44 -7.89 -7.57
C THR A 179 29.06 -7.31 -6.21
N PHE A 180 27.89 -7.68 -5.67
CA PHE A 180 27.37 -7.14 -4.42
C PHE A 180 27.75 -7.88 -3.14
N GLU A 181 28.47 -9.00 -3.22
CA GLU A 181 28.74 -9.88 -2.07
C GLU A 181 29.42 -9.15 -0.89
N LYS A 182 30.24 -8.13 -1.18
CA LYS A 182 30.93 -7.29 -0.17
C LYS A 182 30.37 -5.87 -0.04
N PHE A 183 29.29 -5.56 -0.75
CA PHE A 183 28.70 -4.21 -0.83
C PHE A 183 27.28 -4.12 -0.23
N PHE A 184 26.85 -5.10 0.57
CA PHE A 184 25.49 -5.13 1.12
C PHE A 184 25.08 -3.85 1.89
N THR A 185 26.02 -3.16 2.53
CA THR A 185 25.76 -1.89 3.25
C THR A 185 25.25 -0.76 2.35
N TYR A 186 25.49 -0.85 1.04
CA TYR A 186 24.93 0.05 0.03
C TYR A 186 23.38 -0.01 -0.01
N PHE A 187 22.78 -1.12 0.44
CA PHE A 187 21.32 -1.24 0.62
C PHE A 187 20.80 -0.59 1.92
N SER A 188 21.62 0.06 2.74
CA SER A 188 21.18 0.64 4.04
C SER A 188 19.95 1.54 3.92
N GLY A 189 19.97 2.54 3.03
CA GLY A 189 18.82 3.41 2.80
C GLY A 189 17.60 2.68 2.22
N TYR A 190 17.83 1.70 1.35
CA TYR A 190 16.77 0.82 0.82
C TYR A 190 16.12 0.00 1.95
N ASN A 191 16.92 -0.67 2.77
CA ASN A 191 16.49 -1.50 3.88
C ASN A 191 15.71 -0.68 4.92
N GLN A 192 16.20 0.51 5.28
CA GLN A 192 15.49 1.42 6.18
C GLN A 192 14.12 1.84 5.62
N ASN A 193 14.05 2.11 4.32
CA ASN A 193 12.79 2.42 3.65
C ASN A 193 11.82 1.23 3.67
N ARG A 194 12.31 0.00 3.48
CA ARG A 194 11.48 -1.22 3.51
C ARG A 194 11.03 -1.58 4.92
N GLU A 195 11.86 -1.38 5.93
CA GLU A 195 11.49 -1.57 7.34
C GLU A 195 10.31 -0.69 7.74
N ASN A 196 10.18 0.51 7.16
CA ASN A 196 9.04 1.39 7.43
C ASN A 196 7.68 0.81 6.99
N TYR A 197 7.65 -0.21 6.13
CA TYR A 197 6.41 -0.82 5.66
C TYR A 197 5.77 -1.70 6.75
N TYR A 198 6.62 -2.27 7.62
CA TYR A 198 6.26 -3.23 8.66
C TYR A 198 6.09 -2.58 10.05
N LYS A 199 6.15 -1.24 10.12
CA LYS A 199 6.04 -0.51 11.38
C LYS A 199 4.60 -0.54 11.92
N LYS A 200 4.50 -0.74 13.23
CA LYS A 200 3.24 -0.66 13.99
C LYS A 200 2.84 0.78 14.32
N GLU A 201 3.82 1.67 14.34
CA GLU A 201 3.57 3.10 14.51
C GLU A 201 2.76 3.64 13.33
N GLU A 202 1.99 4.71 13.59
CA GLU A 202 1.23 5.40 12.56
C GLU A 202 2.19 6.16 11.64
N LYS A 203 2.61 5.47 10.59
CA LYS A 203 3.47 6.02 9.55
C LYS A 203 2.76 5.85 8.23
N ALA A 204 2.69 6.94 7.46
CA ALA A 204 2.05 6.92 6.15
C ALA A 204 2.55 5.75 5.29
N THR A 205 3.85 5.45 5.29
CA THR A 205 4.45 4.37 4.50
C THR A 205 4.10 2.94 4.97
N ALA A 206 3.58 2.77 6.18
CA ALA A 206 3.31 1.44 6.76
C ALA A 206 2.05 0.79 6.16
N VAL A 207 2.13 -0.51 5.92
CA VAL A 207 1.03 -1.35 5.41
C VAL A 207 -0.13 -1.37 6.40
N ALA A 208 0.16 -1.57 7.69
CA ALA A 208 -0.84 -1.57 8.74
C ALA A 208 -1.58 -0.22 8.84
N THR A 209 -0.88 0.90 8.61
CA THR A 209 -1.51 2.23 8.57
C THR A 209 -2.44 2.36 7.36
N ARG A 210 -2.03 1.91 6.16
CA ARG A 210 -2.91 1.89 4.96
C ARG A 210 -4.21 1.10 5.21
N ILE A 211 -4.10 -0.05 5.87
CA ILE A 211 -5.27 -0.89 6.18
C ILE A 211 -6.19 -0.19 7.19
N ILE A 212 -5.65 0.24 8.34
CA ILE A 212 -6.45 0.67 9.49
C ILE A 212 -6.90 2.13 9.41
N HIS A 213 -6.04 3.03 8.94
CA HIS A 213 -6.32 4.47 8.93
C HIS A 213 -6.91 4.96 7.61
N ASP A 214 -6.58 4.31 6.50
CA ASP A 214 -7.08 4.75 5.19
C ASP A 214 -8.26 3.92 4.68
N ASN A 215 -8.15 2.59 4.68
CA ASN A 215 -9.13 1.70 4.03
C ASN A 215 -10.28 1.27 4.94
N LEU A 216 -10.01 0.94 6.21
CA LEU A 216 -11.04 0.53 7.16
C LEU A 216 -12.14 1.60 7.34
N PRO A 217 -11.84 2.91 7.50
CA PRO A 217 -12.88 3.93 7.59
C PRO A 217 -13.76 4.00 6.34
N LYS A 218 -13.18 3.83 5.14
CA LYS A 218 -13.94 3.82 3.89
C LYS A 218 -14.87 2.62 3.79
N PHE A 219 -14.40 1.44 4.22
CA PHE A 219 -15.23 0.25 4.28
C PHE A 219 -16.38 0.45 5.28
N CYS A 220 -16.08 0.95 6.49
CA CYS A 220 -17.10 1.27 7.49
C CYS A 220 -18.12 2.30 6.98
N ASP A 221 -17.69 3.33 6.25
CA ASP A 221 -18.59 4.31 5.64
C ASP A 221 -19.53 3.66 4.63
N ASN A 222 -19.05 2.70 3.83
CA ASN A 222 -19.90 1.95 2.91
C ASN A 222 -20.91 1.07 3.66
N CYS A 223 -20.47 0.37 4.72
CA CYS A 223 -21.35 -0.41 5.58
C CYS A 223 -22.45 0.46 6.21
N ILE A 224 -22.08 1.62 6.78
CA ILE A 224 -23.03 2.57 7.38
C ILE A 224 -23.95 3.16 6.31
N GLN A 225 -23.44 3.50 5.12
CA GLN A 225 -24.26 4.02 4.04
C GLN A 225 -25.29 3.00 3.56
N PHE A 226 -24.92 1.72 3.50
CA PHE A 226 -25.82 0.64 3.11
C PHE A 226 -26.85 0.33 4.20
N LEU A 227 -26.40 0.13 5.45
CA LEU A 227 -27.23 -0.29 6.58
C LEU A 227 -28.08 0.84 7.17
N GLU A 228 -27.49 2.04 7.33
CA GLU A 228 -28.10 3.19 8.00
C GLU A 228 -28.46 4.33 7.05
N GLY A 229 -28.27 4.17 5.73
CA GLY A 229 -28.34 5.22 4.71
C GLY A 229 -29.30 6.35 5.04
N LYS A 230 -28.76 7.51 5.45
CA LYS A 230 -29.54 8.60 6.04
C LYS A 230 -30.12 9.51 4.95
N VAL A 231 -31.44 9.66 4.95
CA VAL A 231 -32.12 10.75 4.23
C VAL A 231 -32.28 11.94 5.19
N GLN A 232 -31.51 13.02 5.01
CA GLN A 232 -31.80 14.27 5.73
C GLN A 232 -33.09 14.91 5.16
N LYS A 233 -34.24 14.73 5.79
CA LYS A 233 -35.41 15.60 5.53
C LYS A 233 -35.10 16.99 6.12
N LYS A 234 -34.88 18.01 5.28
CA LYS A 234 -35.15 19.40 5.68
C LYS A 234 -36.67 19.57 5.71
N LYS A 235 -37.30 19.58 6.89
CA LYS A 235 -38.67 20.10 7.02
C LYS A 235 -38.59 21.63 7.09
N LYS A 236 -39.45 22.29 6.31
CA LYS A 236 -39.79 23.70 6.52
C LYS A 236 -40.30 23.86 7.98
N LYS A 237 -39.84 24.93 8.62
CA LYS A 237 -40.26 25.50 9.92
C LYS A 237 -41.44 24.79 10.61
N SER A 238 -41.15 23.98 11.63
CA SER A 238 -42.03 23.78 12.78
C SER A 238 -41.23 23.11 13.90
N GLN A 239 -41.34 23.64 15.11
CA GLN A 239 -40.72 23.14 16.34
C GLN A 239 -41.24 21.74 16.64
N ASP A 240 -40.47 20.72 16.24
CA ASP A 240 -40.35 19.43 16.95
C ASP A 240 -39.26 18.61 16.26
N ASN A 241 -38.13 18.47 16.95
CA ASN A 241 -36.84 17.99 16.43
C ASN A 241 -36.72 16.45 16.34
N ALA A 242 -37.76 15.74 15.90
CA ALA A 242 -37.65 14.31 15.59
C ALA A 242 -37.25 14.10 14.11
N LYS A 243 -35.94 14.03 13.84
CA LYS A 243 -35.41 13.53 12.56
C LYS A 243 -35.66 12.02 12.47
N VAL A 244 -36.84 11.62 11.98
CA VAL A 244 -37.10 10.21 11.68
C VAL A 244 -36.23 9.80 10.49
N THR A 245 -35.29 8.89 10.75
CA THR A 245 -34.30 8.38 9.80
C THR A 245 -34.79 7.03 9.31
N PHE A 246 -35.05 6.89 8.01
CA PHE A 246 -35.36 5.60 7.39
C PHE A 246 -34.12 5.10 6.65
N SER A 247 -33.77 3.83 6.83
CA SER A 247 -32.68 3.17 6.09
C SER A 247 -33.09 2.98 4.63
N ARG A 248 -32.19 3.30 3.70
CA ARG A 248 -32.38 3.09 2.25
C ARG A 248 -31.93 1.71 1.75
N LYS A 249 -31.69 0.77 2.67
CA LYS A 249 -31.20 -0.57 2.37
C LYS A 249 -32.01 -1.25 1.26
N ASP A 250 -33.34 -1.24 1.37
CA ASP A 250 -34.22 -1.87 0.40
C ASP A 250 -34.13 -1.23 -0.99
N GLU A 251 -33.85 0.08 -1.09
CA GLU A 251 -33.65 0.73 -2.37
C GLU A 251 -32.35 0.27 -3.05
N TYR A 252 -31.28 0.04 -2.28
CA TYR A 252 -30.05 -0.53 -2.83
C TYR A 252 -30.27 -1.98 -3.29
N LEU A 253 -30.90 -2.82 -2.47
CA LEU A 253 -31.17 -4.23 -2.79
C LEU A 253 -32.05 -4.37 -4.04
N ASN A 254 -33.10 -3.55 -4.14
CA ASN A 254 -34.06 -3.62 -5.24
C ASN A 254 -33.65 -2.83 -6.50
N ALA A 255 -32.49 -2.14 -6.50
CA ALA A 255 -32.09 -1.30 -7.62
C ALA A 255 -32.00 -2.06 -8.95
N TYR A 256 -31.50 -3.30 -8.91
CA TYR A 256 -31.42 -4.17 -10.09
C TYR A 256 -32.82 -4.61 -10.55
N GLN A 257 -33.65 -5.11 -9.64
CA GLN A 257 -34.99 -5.58 -9.96
C GLN A 257 -35.86 -4.44 -10.53
N TYR A 258 -35.79 -3.25 -9.94
CA TYR A 258 -36.48 -2.06 -10.45
C TYR A 258 -36.12 -1.75 -11.91
N LEU A 259 -34.83 -1.84 -12.28
CA LEU A 259 -34.41 -1.60 -13.65
C LEU A 259 -34.93 -2.67 -14.61
N LYS A 260 -34.97 -3.93 -14.18
CA LYS A 260 -35.57 -5.03 -14.95
C LYS A 260 -37.07 -4.80 -15.17
N ASP A 261 -37.81 -4.52 -14.11
CA ASP A 261 -39.27 -4.31 -14.16
C ASP A 261 -39.63 -3.09 -15.02
N ALA A 262 -38.78 -2.06 -15.01
CA ALA A 262 -38.94 -0.85 -15.83
C ALA A 262 -38.41 -1.01 -17.27
N ASN A 263 -38.03 -2.22 -17.71
CA ASN A 263 -37.42 -2.51 -19.02
C ASN A 263 -36.25 -1.57 -19.35
N ARG A 264 -35.42 -1.24 -18.36
CA ARG A 264 -34.21 -0.43 -18.50
C ARG A 264 -32.99 -1.33 -18.71
N THR A 265 -31.94 -0.78 -19.30
CA THR A 265 -30.67 -1.49 -19.43
C THR A 265 -30.04 -1.77 -18.07
N THR A 266 -29.52 -2.98 -17.91
CA THR A 266 -28.75 -3.47 -16.76
C THR A 266 -27.32 -3.86 -17.16
N HIS A 267 -26.91 -3.55 -18.39
CA HIS A 267 -25.55 -3.84 -18.86
C HIS A 267 -24.57 -2.77 -18.36
N ILE A 268 -23.47 -3.21 -17.76
CA ILE A 268 -22.41 -2.38 -17.21
C ILE A 268 -21.05 -2.76 -17.78
N LYS A 269 -20.12 -1.82 -17.83
CA LYS A 269 -18.75 -2.08 -18.28
C LYS A 269 -17.90 -2.62 -17.12
N ASP A 270 -17.36 -3.82 -17.28
CA ASP A 270 -16.43 -4.41 -16.33
C ASP A 270 -15.02 -3.81 -16.50
N ALA A 271 -14.43 -3.35 -15.40
CA ALA A 271 -13.16 -2.61 -15.44
C ALA A 271 -11.94 -3.51 -15.74
N GLU A 272 -12.03 -4.81 -15.46
CA GLU A 272 -10.94 -5.77 -15.65
C GLU A 272 -10.88 -6.25 -17.11
N THR A 273 -12.02 -6.65 -17.65
CA THR A 273 -12.15 -7.23 -19.00
C THR A 273 -12.44 -6.19 -20.08
N ASN A 274 -12.84 -4.97 -19.69
CA ASN A 274 -13.36 -3.93 -20.60
C ASN A 274 -14.61 -4.34 -21.41
N LYS A 275 -15.27 -5.44 -21.05
CA LYS A 275 -16.47 -5.95 -21.73
C LYS A 275 -17.75 -5.43 -21.06
N MET A 276 -18.83 -5.40 -21.84
CA MET A 276 -20.17 -5.19 -21.30
C MET A 276 -20.67 -6.51 -20.70
N ILE A 277 -21.06 -6.47 -19.43
CA ILE A 277 -21.62 -7.60 -18.70
C ILE A 277 -22.98 -7.22 -18.11
N GLU A 278 -23.78 -8.23 -17.80
CA GLU A 278 -25.01 -8.04 -17.01
C GLU A 278 -24.64 -7.67 -15.57
N ALA A 279 -25.24 -6.61 -15.04
CA ALA A 279 -25.04 -6.22 -13.64
C ALA A 279 -25.59 -7.29 -12.69
N SER A 280 -24.91 -7.49 -11.56
CA SER A 280 -25.42 -8.32 -10.48
C SER A 280 -26.17 -7.47 -9.45
N PRO A 281 -27.18 -8.03 -8.75
CA PRO A 281 -27.82 -7.36 -7.62
C PRO A 281 -26.81 -6.94 -6.55
N ILE A 282 -27.12 -5.87 -5.82
CA ILE A 282 -26.35 -5.46 -4.66
C ILE A 282 -26.62 -6.47 -3.54
N GLU A 283 -25.56 -7.10 -3.02
CA GLU A 283 -25.69 -8.12 -1.98
C GLU A 283 -25.34 -7.53 -0.61
N GLU A 284 -26.21 -7.76 0.38
CA GLU A 284 -26.01 -7.29 1.76
C GLU A 284 -24.69 -7.79 2.36
N LYS A 285 -24.33 -9.04 2.07
CA LYS A 285 -23.10 -9.66 2.59
C LYS A 285 -21.87 -8.80 2.34
N MET A 286 -21.80 -8.08 1.22
CA MET A 286 -20.66 -7.22 0.85
C MET A 286 -20.41 -6.06 1.82
N PHE A 287 -21.39 -5.74 2.66
CA PHE A 287 -21.35 -4.66 3.64
C PHE A 287 -21.27 -5.16 5.09
N GLU A 288 -20.92 -6.44 5.29
CA GLU A 288 -20.60 -6.99 6.59
C GLU A 288 -19.15 -6.65 6.98
N ILE A 289 -18.95 -6.14 8.20
CA ILE A 289 -17.63 -5.73 8.69
C ILE A 289 -16.60 -6.87 8.66
N ALA A 290 -17.04 -8.12 8.87
CA ALA A 290 -16.19 -9.31 8.84
C ALA A 290 -15.49 -9.52 7.49
N ARG A 291 -16.11 -9.10 6.37
CA ARG A 291 -15.52 -9.23 5.03
C ARG A 291 -14.35 -8.27 4.79
N PHE A 292 -14.12 -7.28 5.65
CA PHE A 292 -12.97 -6.40 5.50
C PHE A 292 -11.63 -7.16 5.58
N SER A 293 -11.59 -8.30 6.28
CA SER A 293 -10.39 -9.15 6.32
C SER A 293 -10.03 -9.78 4.96
N GLU A 294 -10.99 -9.86 4.03
CA GLU A 294 -10.74 -10.28 2.64
C GLU A 294 -10.13 -9.15 1.80
N CYS A 295 -10.18 -7.91 2.29
CA CYS A 295 -9.76 -6.69 1.58
C CYS A 295 -8.41 -6.14 2.07
N LEU A 296 -7.58 -6.95 2.73
CA LEU A 296 -6.30 -6.50 3.29
C LEU A 296 -5.19 -6.48 2.23
N SER A 297 -5.14 -7.52 1.40
CA SER A 297 -4.18 -7.67 0.31
C SER A 297 -4.53 -6.82 -0.91
N GLN A 298 -3.57 -6.62 -1.82
CA GLN A 298 -3.83 -5.86 -3.04
C GLN A 298 -4.89 -6.52 -3.93
N SER A 299 -4.86 -7.85 -4.06
CA SER A 299 -5.85 -8.59 -4.85
C SER A 299 -7.25 -8.48 -4.25
N GLY A 300 -7.37 -8.59 -2.92
CA GLY A 300 -8.64 -8.38 -2.22
C GLY A 300 -9.20 -6.97 -2.41
N ILE A 301 -8.34 -5.94 -2.36
CA ILE A 301 -8.71 -4.55 -2.64
C ILE A 301 -9.18 -4.38 -4.09
N GLU A 302 -8.50 -4.99 -5.05
CA GLU A 302 -8.85 -4.92 -6.47
C GLU A 302 -10.22 -5.55 -6.73
N GLU A 303 -10.47 -6.74 -6.18
CA GLU A 303 -11.75 -7.42 -6.32
C GLU A 303 -12.89 -6.64 -5.63
N TYR A 304 -12.67 -6.14 -4.41
CA TYR A 304 -13.65 -5.27 -3.74
C TYR A 304 -13.97 -4.03 -4.57
N ASN A 305 -12.94 -3.35 -5.09
CA ASN A 305 -13.13 -2.14 -5.89
C ASN A 305 -13.82 -2.42 -7.23
N ARG A 306 -13.58 -3.58 -7.83
CA ARG A 306 -14.29 -4.04 -9.03
C ARG A 306 -15.77 -4.22 -8.75
N ILE A 307 -16.14 -4.95 -7.70
CA ILE A 307 -17.54 -5.16 -7.30
C ILE A 307 -18.22 -3.84 -6.93
N ILE A 308 -17.56 -2.98 -6.14
CA ILE A 308 -18.08 -1.64 -5.81
C ILE A 308 -18.25 -0.78 -7.06
N GLY A 309 -17.34 -0.90 -8.04
CA GLY A 309 -17.48 -0.27 -9.35
C GLY A 309 -18.75 -0.72 -10.07
N HIS A 310 -19.04 -2.02 -10.06
CA HIS A 310 -20.26 -2.57 -10.65
C HIS A 310 -21.52 -2.04 -9.95
N TYR A 311 -21.54 -2.02 -8.62
CA TYR A 311 -22.64 -1.47 -7.84
C TYR A 311 -22.86 0.03 -8.11
N ASN A 312 -21.77 0.80 -8.26
CA ASN A 312 -21.86 2.23 -8.57
C ASN A 312 -22.42 2.50 -9.97
N LEU A 313 -22.09 1.66 -10.96
CA LEU A 313 -22.68 1.75 -12.29
C LEU A 313 -24.18 1.41 -12.24
N LEU A 314 -24.56 0.36 -11.52
CA LEU A 314 -25.97 -0.01 -11.29
C LEU A 314 -26.76 1.10 -10.59
N ILE A 315 -26.20 1.69 -9.52
CA ILE A 315 -26.77 2.83 -8.80
C ILE A 315 -26.95 4.03 -9.73
N ASN A 316 -26.00 4.28 -10.64
CA ASN A 316 -26.12 5.36 -11.62
C ASN A 316 -27.29 5.13 -12.59
N LEU A 317 -27.43 3.91 -13.12
CA LEU A 317 -28.55 3.54 -13.99
C LEU A 317 -29.90 3.71 -13.27
N TYR A 318 -30.00 3.22 -12.03
CA TYR A 318 -31.17 3.38 -11.17
C TYR A 318 -31.52 4.86 -10.95
N ASN A 319 -30.51 5.68 -10.62
CA ASN A 319 -30.69 7.11 -10.40
C ASN A 319 -31.14 7.86 -11.66
N GLN A 320 -30.69 7.42 -12.84
CA GLN A 320 -31.12 7.99 -14.12
C GLN A 320 -32.57 7.63 -14.43
N ALA A 321 -32.98 6.38 -14.18
CA ALA A 321 -34.34 5.92 -14.44
C ALA A 321 -35.39 6.66 -13.59
N ARG A 322 -35.05 6.99 -12.32
CA ARG A 322 -35.97 7.63 -11.36
C ARG A 322 -35.88 9.15 -11.29
N ARG A 323 -35.01 9.78 -12.09
CA ARG A 323 -34.70 11.22 -11.99
C ARG A 323 -35.92 12.16 -12.07
N VAL A 324 -36.98 11.74 -12.76
CA VAL A 324 -38.19 12.55 -13.01
C VAL A 324 -39.25 12.43 -11.91
N GLU A 325 -39.08 11.51 -10.96
CA GLU A 325 -40.05 11.31 -9.88
C GLU A 325 -40.00 12.46 -8.86
N LYS A 326 -41.18 12.93 -8.45
CA LYS A 326 -41.38 14.19 -7.70
C LYS A 326 -40.69 14.25 -6.32
N ASP A 327 -40.39 13.10 -5.72
CA ASP A 327 -39.75 12.97 -4.40
C ASP A 327 -38.47 12.13 -4.42
N PHE A 328 -37.92 11.85 -5.61
CA PHE A 328 -36.77 10.97 -5.74
C PHE A 328 -35.49 11.60 -5.17
N ARG A 329 -34.77 10.79 -4.40
CA ARG A 329 -33.44 11.12 -3.90
C ARG A 329 -32.45 10.14 -4.48
N LYS A 330 -31.36 10.65 -5.06
CA LYS A 330 -30.32 9.78 -5.61
C LYS A 330 -29.75 8.86 -4.55
N LEU A 331 -29.60 7.57 -4.85
CA LEU A 331 -28.74 6.67 -4.09
C LEU A 331 -27.30 7.14 -4.25
N LEU A 332 -26.54 7.13 -3.15
CA LEU A 332 -25.16 7.59 -3.16
C LEU A 332 -24.26 6.45 -3.65
N PRO A 333 -23.19 6.76 -4.41
CA PRO A 333 -22.20 5.76 -4.76
C PRO A 333 -21.40 5.34 -3.51
N PHE A 334 -20.93 4.11 -3.49
CA PHE A 334 -20.00 3.59 -2.50
C PHE A 334 -18.56 4.01 -2.81
N LYS A 335 -17.74 4.12 -1.77
CA LYS A 335 -16.34 4.50 -1.84
C LYS A 335 -15.47 3.30 -2.24
N THR A 336 -14.49 3.52 -3.11
CA THR A 336 -13.42 2.54 -3.36
C THR A 336 -12.32 2.66 -2.32
N LEU A 337 -11.65 1.55 -2.04
CA LEU A 337 -10.47 1.48 -1.17
C LEU A 337 -9.22 1.94 -1.91
N TYR A 338 -8.26 2.51 -1.19
CA TYR A 338 -6.96 2.81 -1.78
C TYR A 338 -6.16 1.53 -1.99
N LYS A 339 -5.35 1.51 -3.07
CA LYS A 339 -4.41 0.42 -3.34
C LYS A 339 -3.49 0.18 -2.14
N GLN A 340 -3.06 -1.06 -1.93
CA GLN A 340 -2.05 -1.39 -0.94
C GLN A 340 -0.71 -0.71 -1.27
N ARG A 341 0.16 -0.58 -0.26
CA ARG A 341 1.54 -0.13 -0.42
C ARG A 341 2.30 -1.13 -1.31
N ARG A 342 2.32 -0.89 -2.63
CA ARG A 342 3.10 -1.67 -3.60
C ARG A 342 4.58 -1.28 -3.54
N MET A 343 5.45 -2.28 -3.67
CA MET A 343 6.90 -2.07 -3.80
C MET A 343 7.34 -1.96 -5.27
N TYR A 344 6.60 -2.59 -6.18
CA TYR A 344 6.88 -2.56 -7.61
C TYR A 344 5.71 -1.95 -8.41
N LYS A 345 6.03 -1.09 -9.38
CA LYS A 345 5.19 -0.91 -10.57
C LYS A 345 5.82 -1.79 -11.64
N PRO A 346 5.09 -2.74 -12.27
CA PRO A 346 5.63 -3.43 -13.43
C PRO A 346 6.12 -2.40 -14.44
N PHE A 347 7.33 -2.59 -14.94
CA PHE A 347 7.94 -1.80 -15.99
C PHE A 347 7.10 -2.02 -17.27
N THR A 348 6.00 -1.31 -17.43
CA THR A 348 5.28 -1.21 -18.71
C THR A 348 5.96 -0.11 -19.51
N GLY A 349 7.15 -0.42 -20.03
CA GLY A 349 7.92 0.46 -20.89
C GLY A 349 8.65 -0.40 -21.89
N SER A 350 8.07 -0.55 -23.08
CA SER A 350 8.80 -1.02 -24.25
C SER A 350 10.01 -0.11 -24.44
N LEU A 351 11.21 -0.66 -24.32
CA LEU A 351 12.43 -0.03 -24.83
C LEU A 351 12.38 -0.12 -26.37
N THR A 352 11.57 0.74 -26.97
CA THR A 352 11.66 1.11 -28.37
C THR A 352 11.60 2.62 -28.43
N GLY A 353 12.79 3.22 -28.40
CA GLY A 353 13.05 4.62 -28.69
C GLY A 353 14.38 4.69 -29.41
#